data_AF-A0A8C6ZFF6-F1
#
_entry.id   AF-A0A8C6ZFF6-F1
#
_cell.length_a   1.000
_cell.length_b   1.000
_cell.length_c   1.000
_cell.angle_alpha   90.00
_cell.angle_beta   90.00
_cell.angle_gamma   90.00
#
_symmetry.space_group_name_H-M   'P 1'
#
loop_
_entity.id
_entity.type
_entity.pdbx_description
1 polymer ?
#
loop_
_entity_poly.entity_id
_entity_poly.type
_entity_poly.pdbx_seq_one_letter_code
_entity_poly.pdbx_strand_id
1 'polypeptide(L)'
;MSSPCRASGRFPLHVLVWNNDYRRLDEELRDQDVDQRDPRGRTLLHLAVSLGYIESAKVLLQHKADVTKENAQGWTGKESLWLPA
;
A
#
# COMPACT_ATOMS: atom_id res chain seq x y z
N MET A 1 -6.36 0.23 -26.54
CA MET A 1 -7.67 0.55 -25.93
C MET A 1 -7.69 -0.11 -24.57
N SER A 2 -7.39 0.67 -23.52
CA SER A 2 -7.19 0.19 -22.16
C SER A 2 -8.51 -0.33 -21.60
N SER A 3 -8.57 -1.65 -21.40
CA SER A 3 -9.70 -2.32 -20.74
C SER A 3 -10.00 -1.62 -19.41
N PRO A 4 -11.28 -1.36 -19.08
CA PRO A 4 -11.63 -0.83 -17.78
C PRO A 4 -11.28 -1.93 -16.78
N CYS A 5 -10.12 -1.78 -16.13
CA CYS A 5 -9.66 -2.71 -15.12
C CYS A 5 -10.80 -2.88 -14.13
N ARG A 6 -11.37 -4.08 -14.09
CA ARG A 6 -12.30 -4.54 -13.04
C ARG A 6 -11.50 -4.70 -11.74
N ALA A 7 -10.76 -3.65 -11.36
CA ALA A 7 -9.77 -3.62 -10.28
C ALA A 7 -10.44 -3.59 -8.91
N SER A 8 -11.67 -3.06 -8.84
CA SER A 8 -12.40 -2.89 -7.58
C SER A 8 -12.87 -4.21 -6.95
N GLY A 9 -12.91 -5.32 -7.71
CA GLY A 9 -13.33 -6.63 -7.19
C GLY A 9 -12.18 -7.56 -6.79
N ARG A 10 -10.91 -7.20 -7.05
CA ARG A 10 -9.75 -8.10 -6.87
C ARG A 10 -8.80 -7.67 -5.76
N PHE A 11 -8.94 -6.45 -5.24
CA PHE A 11 -8.05 -5.87 -4.24
C PHE A 11 -8.84 -5.12 -3.16
N PRO A 12 -9.60 -5.82 -2.30
CA PRO A 12 -10.49 -5.20 -1.31
C PRO A 12 -9.74 -4.29 -0.32
N LEU A 13 -8.57 -4.73 0.15
CA LEU A 13 -7.73 -3.94 1.07
C LEU A 13 -7.23 -2.62 0.47
N HIS A 14 -6.99 -2.58 -0.84
CA HIS A 14 -6.47 -1.39 -1.51
C HIS A 14 -7.53 -0.29 -1.61
N VAL A 15 -8.79 -0.69 -1.78
CA VAL A 15 -9.93 0.24 -1.75
C VAL A 15 -10.07 0.88 -0.38
N LEU A 16 -9.81 0.14 0.71
CA LEU A 16 -9.83 0.69 2.06
C LEU A 16 -8.78 1.79 2.23
N VAL A 17 -7.56 1.58 1.72
CA VAL A 17 -6.52 2.63 1.71
C VAL A 17 -6.95 3.82 0.85
N TRP A 18 -7.53 3.60 -0.34
CA TRP A 18 -8.00 4.70 -1.20
C TRP A 18 -9.06 5.58 -0.56
N ASN A 19 -9.94 4.99 0.24
CA ASN A 19 -10.97 5.73 0.96
C ASN A 19 -10.48 6.28 2.32
N ASN A 20 -9.24 5.99 2.71
CA ASN A 20 -8.71 6.22 4.05
C ASN A 20 -9.55 5.56 5.17
N ASP A 21 -10.13 4.40 4.89
CA ASP A 21 -10.92 3.59 5.82
C ASP A 21 -10.01 2.77 6.75
N TYR A 22 -9.13 3.44 7.49
CA TYR A 22 -8.12 2.80 8.35
C TYR A 22 -8.74 1.88 9.42
N ARG A 23 -9.98 2.14 9.86
CA ARG A 23 -10.70 1.31 10.84
C ARG A 23 -11.02 -0.08 10.29
N ARG A 24 -11.62 -0.13 9.09
CA ARG A 24 -11.92 -1.40 8.42
C ARG A 24 -10.65 -2.10 7.95
N LEU A 25 -9.63 -1.31 7.60
CA LEU A 25 -8.32 -1.82 7.23
C LEU A 25 -7.65 -2.55 8.39
N ASP A 26 -7.75 -2.05 9.63
CA ASP A 26 -7.25 -2.76 10.83
C ASP A 26 -7.96 -4.11 11.03
N GLU A 27 -9.28 -4.14 10.86
CA GLU A 27 -10.09 -5.35 11.03
C GLU A 27 -9.73 -6.41 10.00
N GLU A 28 -9.66 -6.02 8.72
CA GLU A 28 -9.42 -6.94 7.60
C GLU A 28 -7.97 -7.45 7.56
N LEU A 29 -7.00 -6.63 7.99
CA LEU A 29 -5.58 -7.03 8.03
C LEU A 29 -5.26 -8.12 9.06
N ARG A 30 -6.15 -8.39 10.03
CA ARG A 30 -5.92 -9.45 11.02
C ARG A 30 -5.83 -10.84 10.40
N ASP A 31 -6.59 -11.07 9.33
CA ASP A 31 -6.69 -12.36 8.65
C ASP A 31 -6.10 -12.35 7.23
N GLN A 32 -5.50 -11.21 6.83
CA GLN A 32 -5.00 -11.00 5.47
C GLN A 32 -3.53 -10.59 5.45
N ASP A 33 -2.89 -10.79 4.30
CA ASP A 33 -1.51 -10.38 4.09
C ASP A 33 -1.41 -8.86 3.88
N VAL A 34 -0.58 -8.19 4.68
CA VAL A 34 -0.35 -6.73 4.68
C VAL A 34 0.53 -6.27 3.52
N ASP A 35 1.28 -7.18 2.91
CA ASP A 35 2.22 -6.88 1.82
C ASP A 35 1.63 -7.14 0.44
N GLN A 36 0.31 -7.25 0.35
CA GLN A 36 -0.38 -7.38 -0.93
C GLN A 36 -0.04 -6.23 -1.86
N ARG A 37 0.21 -6.60 -3.12
CA ARG A 37 0.57 -5.66 -4.19
C ARG A 37 -0.62 -5.42 -5.11
N ASP A 38 -0.83 -4.15 -5.45
CA ASP A 38 -1.80 -3.73 -6.45
C ASP A 38 -1.33 -4.11 -7.88
N PRO A 39 -2.17 -3.96 -8.91
CA PRO A 39 -1.79 -4.25 -10.31
C PRO A 39 -0.60 -3.47 -10.84
N ARG A 40 -0.26 -2.34 -10.21
CA ARG A 40 0.93 -1.51 -10.50
C ARG A 40 2.12 -1.90 -9.61
N GLY A 41 2.03 -3.01 -8.89
CA GLY A 41 3.05 -3.55 -8.00
C GLY A 41 3.31 -2.71 -6.75
N ARG A 42 2.35 -1.89 -6.31
CA ARG A 42 2.47 -1.07 -5.09
C ARG A 42 1.89 -1.82 -3.91
N THR A 43 2.61 -1.86 -2.78
CA THR A 43 2.02 -2.37 -1.52
C THR A 43 1.03 -1.38 -0.93
N LEU A 44 0.19 -1.85 0.00
CA LEU A 44 -0.75 -1.01 0.77
C LEU A 44 -0.03 0.19 1.41
N LEU A 45 1.17 -0.02 1.93
CA LEU A 45 1.98 1.03 2.55
C LEU A 45 2.39 2.12 1.53
N HIS A 46 2.84 1.73 0.33
CA HIS A 46 3.15 2.71 -0.72
C HIS A 46 1.94 3.55 -1.09
N LEU A 47 0.75 2.93 -1.14
CA LEU A 47 -0.49 3.62 -1.42
C LEU A 47 -0.82 4.64 -0.33
N ALA A 48 -0.77 4.23 0.94
CA ALA A 48 -1.03 5.13 2.06
C ALA A 48 -0.06 6.32 2.08
N VAL A 49 1.24 6.08 1.85
CA VAL A 49 2.27 7.13 1.80
C VAL A 49 2.08 8.04 0.59
N SER A 50 1.81 7.49 -0.60
CA SER A 50 1.61 8.29 -1.83
C SER A 50 0.39 9.20 -1.74
N LEU A 51 -0.62 8.80 -0.96
CA LEU A 51 -1.85 9.56 -0.74
C LEU A 51 -1.77 10.49 0.48
N GLY A 52 -0.73 10.36 1.31
CA GLY A 52 -0.58 11.13 2.53
C GLY A 52 -1.50 10.68 3.68
N TYR A 53 -1.99 9.45 3.65
CA TYR A 53 -2.88 8.89 4.68
C TYR A 53 -2.07 8.28 5.82
N ILE A 54 -1.75 9.15 6.79
CA ILE A 54 -0.90 8.82 7.94
C ILE A 54 -1.55 7.75 8.82
N GLU A 55 -2.86 7.82 9.04
CA GLU A 55 -3.63 6.88 9.86
C GLU A 55 -3.61 5.48 9.24
N SER A 56 -3.87 5.39 7.94
CA SER A 56 -3.77 4.13 7.19
C SER A 56 -2.34 3.58 7.22
N ALA A 57 -1.32 4.43 7.06
CA ALA A 57 0.08 4.02 7.17
C ALA A 57 0.44 3.51 8.57
N LYS A 58 -0.05 4.14 9.64
CA LYS A 58 0.15 3.70 11.02
C LYS A 58 -0.45 2.32 11.26
N VAL A 59 -1.68 2.07 10.82
CA VAL A 59 -2.32 0.75 10.94
C VAL A 59 -1.50 -0.30 10.19
N LEU A 60 -1.09 -0.02 8.95
CA LEU A 60 -0.24 -0.94 8.18
C LEU A 60 1.08 -1.26 8.90
N LEU A 61 1.73 -0.27 9.51
CA LEU A 61 2.95 -0.47 10.30
C LEU A 61 2.69 -1.28 11.59
N GLN A 62 1.54 -1.11 12.23
CA GLN A 62 1.15 -1.91 13.40
C GLN A 62 0.99 -3.39 13.04
N HIS A 63 0.48 -3.68 11.84
CA HIS A 63 0.37 -5.03 11.28
C HIS A 63 1.69 -5.56 10.68
N LYS A 64 2.83 -4.92 10.99
CA LYS A 64 4.17 -5.31 10.52
C LYS A 64 4.34 -5.27 9.00
N ALA A 65 3.72 -4.32 8.31
CA ALA A 65 3.96 -4.09 6.89
C ALA A 65 5.45 -3.94 6.58
N ASP A 66 5.92 -4.63 5.55
CA ASP A 66 7.30 -4.54 5.11
C ASP A 66 7.54 -3.17 4.46
N VAL A 67 8.16 -2.26 5.21
CA VAL A 67 8.69 -0.98 4.68
C VAL A 67 9.83 -1.19 3.68
N THR A 68 10.33 -2.42 3.60
CA THR A 68 11.47 -2.83 2.78
C THR A 68 11.09 -3.32 1.40
N LYS A 69 9.81 -3.63 1.18
CA LYS A 69 9.36 -4.04 -0.15
C LYS A 69 9.42 -2.85 -1.08
N GLU A 70 10.09 -3.03 -2.21
CA GLU A 70 10.06 -2.07 -3.31
C GLU A 70 8.70 -2.16 -4.01
N ASN A 71 8.16 -1.01 -4.38
CA ASN A 71 7.11 -0.96 -5.40
C ASN A 71 7.71 -1.29 -6.78
N ALA A 72 6.86 -1.45 -7.81
CA ALA A 72 7.33 -1.73 -9.17
C ALA A 72 8.26 -0.66 -9.79
N GLN A 73 8.47 0.47 -9.11
CA GLN A 73 9.40 1.52 -9.54
C GLN A 73 10.72 1.50 -8.75
N GLY A 74 10.93 0.53 -7.85
CA GLY A 74 12.14 0.43 -7.04
C GLY A 74 12.19 1.40 -5.86
N TRP A 75 11.06 2.07 -5.54
CA TRP A 75 11.03 3.02 -4.43
C TRP A 75 10.69 2.25 -3.17
N THR A 76 11.62 2.19 -2.23
CA THR A 76 11.33 1.86 -0.83
C THR A 76 11.23 3.14 -0.03
N GLY A 77 10.24 3.24 0.87
CA GLY A 77 10.04 4.40 1.74
C GLY A 77 11.19 4.71 2.72
N LYS A 78 12.33 4.03 2.61
CA LYS A 78 13.55 4.33 3.37
C LYS A 78 14.29 5.46 2.70
N GLU A 79 14.94 5.25 1.56
CA GLU A 79 15.81 6.29 1.01
C GLU A 79 15.94 6.09 -0.50
N SER A 80 15.52 7.09 -1.29
CA SER A 80 16.30 7.42 -2.48
C SER A 80 17.66 7.83 -1.93
N LEU A 81 18.63 6.91 -1.93
CA LEU A 81 20.02 7.21 -1.69
C LEU A 81 20.42 8.28 -2.70
N TRP A 82 20.32 9.54 -2.28
CA TRP A 82 21.01 10.67 -2.85
C TRP A 82 22.50 10.38 -2.62
N LEU A 83 23.10 9.65 -3.54
CA LEU A 83 24.55 9.65 -3.73
C LEU A 83 24.84 10.72 -4.79
N PRO A 84 25.15 11.97 -4.40
CA PRO A 84 25.83 12.84 -5.32
C PRO A 84 27.24 12.27 -5.48
N ALA A 85 27.57 11.94 -6.73
CA ALA A 85 28.90 11.53 -7.16
C ALA A 85 29.97 12.57 -6.80
#